data_AF-M0DTH1-F1
#
_entry.id   AF-M0DTH1-F1
#
_cell.length_a   1.000
_cell.length_b   1.000
_cell.length_c   1.000
_cell.angle_alpha   90.00
_cell.angle_beta   90.00
_cell.angle_gamma   90.00
#
_symmetry.space_group_name_H-M   'P 1'
#
loop_
_entity.id
_entity.type
_entity.pdbx_description
1 polymer ?
#
loop_
_entity_poly.entity_id
_entity_poly.type
_entity_poly.pdbx_seq_one_letter_code
_entity_poly.pdbx_strand_id
1 'polypeptide(L)' 'MSDVHSDLKQLKALGILTLEAGGPSGAIQPVVPFDCIEVHIDYPLIDSGDADGTPASA' A
#
# COMPACT_ATOMS: atom_id res chain seq x y z
N MET A 1 -14.85 2.60 11.32
CA MET A 1 -14.41 1.89 10.10
C MET A 1 -14.45 2.89 8.97
N SER A 2 -13.36 3.10 8.22
CA SER A 2 -13.41 3.99 7.05
C SER A 2 -14.14 3.27 5.91
N ASP A 3 -14.90 4.04 5.15
CA ASP A 3 -15.56 3.56 3.95
C ASP A 3 -14.59 3.67 2.79
N VAL A 4 -13.95 2.55 2.45
CA VAL A 4 -12.98 2.43 1.35
C VAL A 4 -13.53 3.01 0.05
N HIS A 5 -14.83 2.89 -0.20
CA HIS A 5 -15.44 3.41 -1.42
C HIS A 5 -15.48 4.95 -1.45
N SER A 6 -15.74 5.58 -0.30
CA SER A 6 -15.71 7.04 -0.17
C SER A 6 -14.28 7.58 -0.31
N ASP A 7 -13.31 6.88 0.28
CA ASP A 7 -11.89 7.23 0.19
C ASP A 7 -11.39 7.15 -1.28
N LEU A 8 -11.76 6.09 -2.01
CA LEU A 8 -11.43 5.94 -3.44
C LEU A 8 -12.04 7.06 -4.31
N LYS A 9 -13.28 7.47 -4.02
CA LYS A 9 -13.91 8.60 -4.73
C LYS A 9 -13.18 9.92 -4.47
N GLN A 10 -12.75 10.15 -3.23
CA GLN A 10 -11.99 11.33 -2.87
C GLN A 10 -10.64 11.36 -3.58
N LEU A 11 -9.92 10.24 -3.61
CA LEU A 11 -8.64 10.12 -4.31
C LEU A 11 -8.78 10.36 -5.84
N LYS A 12 -9.89 9.92 -6.45
CA LYS A 12 -10.22 10.27 -7.84
C LYS A 12 -10.50 11.77 -8.02
N ALA A 13 -11.24 12.38 -7.12
CA ALA A 13 -11.56 13.81 -7.19
C ALA A 13 -10.31 14.70 -7.05
N LEU A 14 -9.31 14.23 -6.30
CA LEU A 14 -8.00 14.86 -6.16
C LEU A 14 -7.07 14.60 -7.36
N GLY A 15 -7.45 13.73 -8.30
CA GLY A 15 -6.65 13.38 -9.47
C GLY A 15 -5.46 12.46 -9.17
N ILE A 16 -5.45 11.80 -8.01
CA ILE A 16 -4.35 10.93 -7.56
C ILE A 16 -4.42 9.56 -8.26
N LEU A 17 -5.64 9.07 -8.51
CA LEU A 17 -5.88 7.78 -9.15
C LEU A 17 -7.09 7.84 -10.07
N THR A 18 -7.12 6.95 -11.07
CA THR A 18 -8.30 6.75 -11.93
C THR A 18 -9.12 5.56 -11.43
N LEU A 19 -10.43 5.60 -11.65
CA LEU A 19 -11.34 4.50 -11.29
C LEU A 19 -11.99 3.98 -12.55
N GLU A 20 -11.77 2.72 -12.84
CA GLU A 20 -12.39 1.98 -13.94
C GLU A 20 -13.60 1.18 -13.45
N ALA A 21 -14.48 0.85 -14.39
CA ALA A 21 -15.59 -0.05 -14.11
C ALA A 21 -15.04 -1.44 -13.78
N GLY A 22 -15.52 -2.01 -12.68
CA GLY A 22 -15.23 -3.39 -12.34
C GLY A 22 -15.63 -4.36 -13.44
N GLY A 23 -14.93 -5.48 -13.52
CA GLY A 23 -15.37 -6.64 -14.29
C GLY A 23 -16.75 -7.14 -13.85
N PRO A 24 -17.19 -8.34 -14.28
CA PRO A 24 -18.58 -8.80 -14.10
C PRO A 24 -19.14 -8.80 -12.67
N SER A 25 -18.27 -8.67 -11.65
CA SER A 25 -18.66 -8.47 -10.25
C SER A 25 -19.09 -7.03 -9.89
N GLY A 26 -18.90 -6.04 -10.77
CA GLY A 26 -19.29 -4.64 -10.56
C GLY A 26 -18.44 -3.86 -9.53
N ALA A 27 -17.36 -4.46 -9.02
CA ALA A 27 -16.51 -3.83 -8.01
C ALA A 27 -15.59 -2.76 -8.64
N ILE A 28 -15.62 -1.54 -8.11
CA ILE A 28 -14.77 -0.44 -8.62
C ILE A 28 -13.29 -0.85 -8.62
N GLN A 29 -12.61 -0.65 -9.75
CA GLN A 29 -11.20 -0.96 -9.90
C GLN A 29 -10.38 0.33 -9.95
N PRO A 30 -9.67 0.70 -8.86
CA PRO A 30 -8.71 1.79 -8.92
C PRO A 30 -7.47 1.40 -9.73
N VAL A 31 -7.05 2.27 -10.62
CA VAL A 31 -5.79 2.17 -11.35
C VAL A 31 -4.81 3.13 -10.69
N VAL A 32 -3.76 2.56 -10.10
CA VAL A 32 -2.72 3.30 -9.39
C VAL A 32 -1.40 3.09 -10.13
N PRO A 33 -0.79 4.16 -10.67
CA PRO A 33 0.54 4.09 -11.25
C PRO A 33 1.56 3.58 -10.21
N PHE A 34 2.47 2.70 -10.61
CA PHE A 34 3.44 2.10 -9.69
C PHE A 34 4.38 3.14 -9.05
N ASP A 35 4.64 4.24 -9.74
CA ASP A 35 5.43 5.38 -9.28
C ASP A 35 4.73 6.22 -8.20
N CYS A 36 3.42 6.04 -8.01
CA CYS A 36 2.63 6.75 -7.00
C CYS A 36 2.43 5.96 -5.69
N ILE A 37 2.91 4.72 -5.60
CA ILE A 37 2.76 3.89 -4.40
C ILE A 37 3.96 4.10 -3.48
N GLU A 38 3.79 4.92 -2.44
CA GLU A 38 4.79 5.12 -1.39
C GLU A 38 4.36 4.40 -0.11
N VAL A 39 5.25 3.56 0.42
CA VAL A 39 5.04 2.85 1.69
C VAL A 39 6.19 3.22 2.62
N HIS A 40 5.85 3.87 3.74
CA HIS A 40 6.81 4.12 4.80
C HIS A 40 6.97 2.84 5.62
N ILE A 41 8.15 2.21 5.52
CA ILE A 41 8.48 1.02 6.31
C ILE A 41 9.50 1.45 7.36
N ASP A 42 9.05 1.56 8.60
CA ASP A 42 9.94 1.67 9.74
C ASP A 42 10.56 0.29 10.02
N TYR A 43 11.89 0.19 9.90
CA TYR A 43 12.65 -0.97 10.38
C TYR A 43 13.12 -0.70 11.81
N PRO A 44 12.37 -1.11 12.84
CA PRO A 44 12.85 -0.98 14.20
C PRO A 44 14.15 -1.78 14.33
N LEU A 45 15.20 -1.13 14.80
CA LEU A 45 16.41 -1.82 15.22
C LEU A 45 16.01 -2.75 16.37
N ILE A 46 16.08 -4.06 16.14
CA ILE A 46 16.01 -5.03 17.22
C ILE A 46 17.24 -4.83 18.11
N ASP A 47 17.03 -4.47 19.37
CA ASP A 47 18.12 -4.46 20.35
C ASP A 47 18.58 -5.91 20.50
N SER A 48 19.70 -6.24 19.84
CA SER A 48 20.33 -7.55 19.90
C SER A 48 21.00 -7.70 21.28
N GLY A 49 20.16 -7.75 22.32
CA GLY A 49 20.58 -8.06 23.68
C GLY A 49 20.79 -9.55 23.92
N ASP A 50 20.23 -10.43 23.06
CA ASP A 50 20.45 -11.87 23.12
C ASP A 50 19.94 -12.58 21.85
N ALA A 51 20.74 -12.67 20.80
CA ALA A 51 20.55 -13.68 19.76
C ALA A 51 21.88 -13.95 19.05
N ASP A 52 22.44 -15.10 19.44
CA ASP A 52 23.64 -15.76 18.94
C ASP A 52 23.79 -15.73 17.41
N GLY A 53 25.06 -15.77 16.99
CA GLY A 53 25.52 -15.40 15.66
C GLY A 53 24.95 -16.22 14.52
N THR A 54 24.55 -15.54 13.46
CA THR A 54 24.62 -16.12 12.12
C THR A 54 25.08 -15.02 11.16
N PRO A 55 26.28 -15.13 10.56
CA PRO A 55 26.71 -14.14 9.58
C PRO A 55 25.85 -14.31 8.33
N ALA A 56 25.29 -13.20 7.84
CA ALA A 56 24.64 -13.19 6.53
C ALA A 56 25.69 -13.59 5.48
N SER A 57 25.45 -14.71 4.78
CA SER A 57 26.30 -15.11 3.66
C SER A 57 26.08 -14.13 2.50
N ALA A 58 27.19 -13.55 2.02
CA ALA A 58 27.26 -12.71 0.83
C ALA A 58 27.26 -13.56 -0.45
#